data_AF-A0A9D1TDI5-F1
#
_entry.id   AF-A0A9D1TDI5-F1
#
_cell.length_a   1.000
_cell.length_b   1.000
_cell.length_c   1.000
_cell.angle_alpha   90.00
_cell.angle_beta   90.00
_cell.angle_gamma   90.00
#
_symmetry.space_group_name_H-M   'P 1'
#
loop_
_entity.id
_entity.type
_entity.pdbx_description
1 polymer ?
#
loop_
_entity_poly.entity_id
_entity_poly.type
_entity_poly.pdbx_seq_one_letter_code
_entity_poly.pdbx_strand_id
1 'polypeptide(L)' 'MCDKIYTIDEIRAIASPIAKAHGVAAPYLFGSYARGDAASE' A
#
# COMPACT_ATOMS: atom_id res chain seq x y z
N MET A 1 9.67 15.03 -3.75
CA MET A 1 8.60 14.27 -3.08
C MET A 1 7.97 13.35 -4.12
N CYS A 2 7.59 12.12 -3.78
CA CYS A 2 6.84 11.29 -4.72
C CYS A 2 5.40 11.83 -4.79
N ASP A 3 5.11 12.68 -5.77
CA ASP A 3 3.77 13.24 -6.11
C ASP A 3 2.70 12.19 -6.47
N LYS A 4 2.96 10.90 -6.26
CA LYS A 4 2.11 9.82 -6.75
C LYS A 4 1.32 9.21 -5.60
N ILE A 5 0.03 9.50 -5.57
CA ILE A 5 -0.95 8.78 -4.75
C ILE A 5 -1.23 7.45 -5.42
N TYR A 6 -0.87 6.38 -4.72
CA TYR A 6 -1.17 5.02 -5.14
C TYR A 6 -2.57 4.61 -4.68
N THR A 7 -3.28 3.95 -5.59
CA THR A 7 -4.50 3.23 -5.24
C THR A 7 -4.18 2.03 -4.35
N ILE A 8 -5.18 1.56 -3.59
CA ILE A 8 -5.05 0.35 -2.76
C ILE A 8 -4.62 -0.85 -3.61
N ASP A 9 -5.13 -0.97 -4.83
CA ASP A 9 -4.75 -2.03 -5.76
C ASP A 9 -3.27 -1.96 -6.17
N GLU A 10 -2.73 -0.78 -6.45
CA GLU A 10 -1.30 -0.60 -6.72
C GLU A 10 -0.44 -0.95 -5.52
N ILE A 11 -0.84 -0.48 -4.33
CA ILE A 11 -0.15 -0.83 -3.07
C ILE A 11 -0.16 -2.33 -2.87
N ARG A 12 -1.29 -3.01 -3.11
CA ARG A 12 -1.41 -4.47 -3.00
C ARG A 12 -0.53 -5.17 -4.03
N ALA A 13 -0.48 -4.69 -5.27
CA ALA A 13 0.34 -5.28 -6.33
C ALA A 13 1.84 -5.19 -6.02
N ILE A 14 2.28 -4.10 -5.38
CA ILE A 14 3.67 -3.90 -4.93
C ILE A 14 3.95 -4.71 -3.65
N ALA A 15 3.05 -4.66 -2.67
CA ALA A 15 3.26 -5.27 -1.37
C ALA A 15 3.13 -6.80 -1.38
N SER A 16 2.29 -7.37 -2.25
CA SER A 16 2.08 -8.82 -2.34
C SER A 16 3.36 -9.64 -2.62
N PRO A 17 4.19 -9.31 -3.64
CA PRO A 17 5.44 -10.04 -3.86
C PRO A 17 6.45 -9.83 -2.72
N ILE A 18 6.46 -8.67 -2.07
CA ILE A 18 7.33 -8.38 -0.92
C ILE A 18 6.90 -9.24 0.28
N ALA A 19 5.60 -9.23 0.61
CA ALA A 19 5.04 -10.05 1.68
C ALA A 19 5.36 -11.54 1.46
N LYS A 20 5.20 -12.03 0.23
CA LYS A 20 5.56 -13.41 -0.14
C LYS A 20 7.06 -13.70 0.01
N ALA A 21 7.93 -12.78 -0.40
CA ALA A 21 9.38 -12.94 -0.27
C ALA A 21 9.85 -12.96 1.19
N HIS A 22 9.16 -12.23 2.07
CA HIS A 22 9.48 -12.15 3.49
C HIS A 22 8.70 -13.14 4.37
N GLY A 23 7.88 -14.03 3.78
CA GLY A 23 7.08 -15.01 4.53
C GLY A 23 5.97 -14.39 5.39
N VAL A 24 5.51 -13.18 5.04
CA VAL A 24 4.43 -12.48 5.75
C VAL A 24 3.11 -13.11 5.35
N ALA A 25 2.43 -13.73 6.32
CA ALA A 25 1.15 -14.40 6.11
C ALA A 25 -0.01 -13.45 5.79
N ALA A 26 0.01 -12.23 6.33
CA ALA A 26 -1.04 -11.24 6.12
C ALA A 26 -0.47 -9.81 6.20
N PRO A 27 -0.29 -9.12 5.05
CA PRO A 27 0.02 -7.69 5.05
C PRO A 27 -1.25 -6.88 5.35
N TYR A 28 -1.13 -5.89 6.23
CA TYR A 28 -2.21 -4.97 6.59
C TYR A 28 -1.83 -3.53 6.21
N LEU A 29 -2.75 -2.81 5.58
CA LEU A 29 -2.61 -1.39 5.26
C LEU A 29 -3.42 -0.57 6.26
N PHE A 30 -2.79 0.43 6.88
CA PHE A 30 -3.42 1.35 7.83
C PHE A 30 -3.15 2.80 7.43
N GLY A 31 -3.87 3.75 8.03
CA GLY A 31 -3.67 5.18 7.80
C GLY A 31 -4.57 5.78 6.72
N SER A 32 -4.17 6.90 6.13
CA SER A 32 -4.97 7.65 5.14
C SER A 32 -5.32 6.82 3.91
N TYR A 33 -4.41 5.99 3.41
CA TYR A 33 -4.67 5.10 2.26
C TYR A 33 -5.72 4.03 2.55
N ALA A 34 -5.78 3.50 3.78
CA ALA A 34 -6.84 2.56 4.18
C ALA A 34 -8.20 3.25 4.35
N ARG A 35 -8.20 4.55 4.66
CA ARG A 35 -9.40 5.38 4.81
C ARG A 35 -9.89 6.00 3.50
N GLY A 36 -9.07 6.02 2.46
CA GLY A 36 -9.35 6.72 1.19
C GLY A 36 -9.04 8.22 1.22
N ASP A 37 -8.55 8.75 2.34
CA ASP A 37 -8.20 10.16 2.53
C ASP A 37 -6.74 10.47 2.15
N ALA A 38 -6.08 9.58 1.40
CA ALA A 38 -4.72 9.83 0.94
C ALA A 38 -4.74 10.88 -0.17
N ALA A 39 -4.44 12.13 0.17
CA ALA A 39 -4.24 13.23 -0.77
C ALA A 39 -2.74 13.53 -0.93
N SER A 40 -2.33 13.85 -2.16
CA SER A 40 -1.02 14.45 -2.43
C SER A 40 -1.08 15.91 -2.02
N GLU A 41 -0.14 16.34 -1.19
CA GLU A 41 0.05 17.74 -0.77
C GLU A 41 0.43 18.65 -1.94
#